data_AF-A0A849UAH1-F1
#
_entry.id   AF-A0A849UAH1-F1
#
_cell.length_a   1.000
_cell.length_b   1.000
_cell.length_c   1.000
_cell.angle_alpha   90.00
_cell.angle_beta   90.00
_cell.angle_gamma   90.00
#
_symmetry.space_group_name_H-M   'P 1'
#
loop_
_entity.id
_entity.type
_entity.pdbx_description
1 polymer ?
#
loop_
_entity_poly.entity_id
_entity_poly.type
_entity_poly.pdbx_seq_one_letter_code
_entity_poly.pdbx_strand_id
1 'polypeptide(L)'
;MNISLSTSANTLINHAQRKSADAAQTIAALPIQKDEVGSAEYNATDLIKPVLSLKGAELEAKIAAKMLETDKAATGSLLDIRA
;
A
#
# COMPACT_ATOMS: atom_id res chain seq x y z
N MET A 1 6.70 -19.17 -16.71
CA MET A 1 5.92 -18.17 -15.95
C MET A 1 6.20 -16.81 -16.57
N ASN A 2 5.23 -16.22 -17.28
CA ASN A 2 5.37 -14.86 -17.83
C ASN A 2 4.94 -13.87 -16.74
N ILE A 3 5.89 -13.31 -16.02
CA ILE A 3 5.63 -12.29 -15.01
C ILE A 3 5.46 -10.96 -15.75
N SER A 4 4.24 -10.71 -16.24
CA SER A 4 3.91 -9.40 -16.82
C SER A 4 4.05 -8.33 -15.73
N LEU A 5 4.62 -7.17 -16.11
CA LEU A 5 4.73 -6.00 -15.23
C LEU A 5 3.37 -5.63 -14.62
N SER A 6 2.30 -5.76 -15.40
CA SER A 6 0.92 -5.55 -14.95
C SER A 6 0.49 -6.51 -13.83
N THR A 7 0.89 -7.78 -13.88
CA THR A 7 0.59 -8.77 -12.82
C THR A 7 1.36 -8.44 -11.52
N SER A 8 2.62 -8.02 -11.65
CA SER A 8 3.43 -7.58 -10.51
C SER A 8 2.88 -6.30 -9.87
N ALA A 9 2.49 -5.31 -10.69
CA ALA A 9 1.86 -4.08 -10.21
C ALA A 9 0.55 -4.35 -9.49
N ASN A 10 -0.31 -5.23 -10.02
CA ASN A 10 -1.54 -5.64 -9.34
C ASN A 10 -1.28 -6.30 -7.99
N THR A 11 -0.24 -7.13 -7.88
CA THR A 11 0.14 -7.76 -6.60
C THR A 11 0.55 -6.71 -5.58
N LEU A 12 1.36 -5.73 -5.99
CA LEU A 12 1.79 -4.62 -5.14
C LEU A 12 0.61 -3.72 -4.70
N ILE A 13 -0.32 -3.43 -5.60
CA ILE A 13 -1.54 -2.65 -5.27
C ILE A 13 -2.38 -3.39 -4.23
N ASN A 14 -2.61 -4.69 -4.41
CA ASN A 14 -3.38 -5.49 -3.45
C ASN A 14 -2.70 -5.54 -2.07
N HIS A 15 -1.37 -5.66 -2.04
CA HIS A 15 -0.61 -5.65 -0.80
C HIS A 15 -0.69 -4.28 -0.10
N ALA A 16 -0.51 -3.18 -0.84
CA ALA A 16 -0.65 -1.82 -0.33
C ALA A 16 -2.07 -1.55 0.22
N GLN A 17 -3.12 -2.02 -0.47
CA GLN A 17 -4.51 -1.88 -0.02
C GLN A 17 -4.75 -2.59 1.30
N ARG A 18 -4.33 -3.86 1.44
CA ARG A 18 -4.45 -4.60 2.70
C ARG A 18 -3.71 -3.92 3.84
N LYS A 19 -2.44 -3.55 3.61
CA LYS A 19 -1.59 -2.91 4.61
C LYS A 19 -2.14 -1.56 5.07
N SER A 20 -2.75 -0.80 4.15
CA SER A 20 -3.44 0.46 4.47
C SER A 20 -4.72 0.22 5.27
N ALA A 21 -5.51 -0.78 4.91
CA ALA A 21 -6.73 -1.14 5.63
C ALA A 21 -6.43 -1.59 7.06
N ASP A 22 -5.43 -2.46 7.25
CA ASP A 22 -5.01 -2.95 8.57
C ASP A 22 -4.48 -1.81 9.46
N ALA A 23 -3.67 -0.90 8.88
CA ALA A 23 -3.16 0.26 9.58
C ALA A 23 -4.28 1.25 9.96
N ALA A 24 -5.24 1.51 9.05
CA ALA A 24 -6.39 2.36 9.32
C ALA A 24 -7.31 1.77 10.39
N GLN A 25 -7.54 0.46 10.36
CA GLN A 25 -8.31 -0.25 11.38
C GLN A 25 -7.63 -0.17 12.75
N THR A 26 -6.31 -0.32 12.79
CA THR A 26 -5.52 -0.19 14.03
C THR A 26 -5.61 1.23 14.60
N ILE A 27 -5.50 2.25 13.73
CA ILE A 27 -5.66 3.66 14.13
C ILE A 27 -7.06 3.95 14.66
N ALA A 28 -8.10 3.39 14.04
CA ALA A 28 -9.48 3.56 14.48
C ALA A 28 -9.78 2.82 15.80
N ALA A 29 -9.12 1.69 16.06
CA ALA A 29 -9.29 0.91 17.29
C ALA A 29 -8.57 1.52 18.50
N LEU A 30 -7.45 2.23 18.29
CA LEU A 30 -6.65 2.87 19.35
C LEU A 30 -7.44 3.88 20.23
N PRO A 31 -8.31 4.77 19.71
CA PRO A 31 -9.11 5.66 20.55
C PRO A 31 -10.33 4.95 21.17
N ILE A 32 -10.88 3.91 20.53
CA ILE A 32 -12.10 3.21 21.00
C ILE A 32 -11.80 2.30 22.20
N GLN A 33 -10.60 1.72 22.28
CA GLN A 33 -10.16 0.97 23.47
C GLN A 33 -10.06 1.83 24.74
N LYS A 34 -10.13 3.16 24.63
CA LYS A 34 -10.06 4.09 25.78
C LYS A 34 -11.37 4.16 26.58
N ASP A 35 -12.50 3.76 25.99
CA ASP A 35 -13.82 3.77 26.65
C ASP A 35 -14.23 2.38 27.20
N GLU A 36 -13.40 1.33 27.04
CA GLU A 36 -13.58 0.08 27.76
C GLU A 36 -12.96 0.22 29.16
N VAL A 37 -13.84 0.26 30.17
CA VAL A 37 -13.49 0.31 31.61
C VAL A 37 -12.51 -0.81 31.98
N GLY A 38 -11.21 -0.50 32.01
CA GLY A 38 -10.21 -1.32 32.70
C GLY A 38 -8.89 -1.68 32.00
N SER A 39 -8.42 -1.01 30.95
CA SER A 39 -7.07 -1.34 30.41
C SER A 39 -6.29 -0.20 29.73
N ALA A 40 -5.15 0.10 30.37
CA ALA A 40 -3.84 0.54 29.90
C ALA A 40 -3.67 1.86 29.12
N GLU A 41 -2.68 2.63 29.59
CA GLU A 41 -2.20 3.92 29.10
C GLU A 41 -1.99 3.95 27.57
N TYR A 42 -2.79 4.76 26.89
CA TYR A 42 -2.55 5.18 25.52
C TYR A 42 -1.14 5.79 25.40
N ASN A 43 -0.23 5.10 24.72
CA ASN A 43 1.10 5.62 24.40
C ASN A 43 1.11 6.11 22.95
N ALA A 44 1.45 7.39 22.74
CA ALA A 44 1.56 7.99 21.40
C ALA A 44 2.52 7.21 20.47
N THR A 45 3.43 6.43 21.05
CA THR A 45 4.36 5.52 20.38
C THR A 45 3.65 4.40 19.59
N ASP A 46 2.43 4.01 19.99
CA ASP A 46 1.66 2.95 19.33
C ASP A 46 1.10 3.37 17.96
N LEU A 47 1.03 4.69 17.68
CA LEU A 47 0.70 5.22 16.36
C LEU A 47 1.86 5.15 15.36
N ILE A 48 3.10 4.98 15.83
CA ILE A 48 4.28 4.98 14.95
C ILE A 48 4.24 3.77 14.00
N LYS A 49 3.86 2.59 14.50
CA LYS A 49 3.76 1.36 13.68
C LYS A 49 2.71 1.47 12.56
N PRO A 50 1.45 1.86 12.83
CA PRO A 50 0.45 2.08 11.78
C PRO A 50 0.87 3.13 10.76
N VAL A 51 1.48 4.24 11.19
CA VAL A 51 1.94 5.31 10.28
C VAL A 51 3.08 4.82 9.38
N LEU A 52 4.05 4.06 9.92
CA LEU A 52 5.10 3.43 9.12
C LEU A 52 4.53 2.43 8.10
N SER A 53 3.52 1.64 8.50
CA SER A 53 2.83 0.71 7.62
C SER A 53 2.10 1.42 6.47
N LEU A 54 1.40 2.53 6.76
CA LEU A 54 0.77 3.40 5.77
C LEU A 54 1.80 3.98 4.79
N LYS A 55 2.95 4.46 5.30
CA LYS A 55 4.03 4.97 4.46
C LYS A 55 4.62 3.89 3.54
N GLY A 56 4.78 2.67 4.06
CA GLY A 56 5.21 1.52 3.28
C GLY A 56 4.21 1.16 2.17
N ALA A 57 2.91 1.20 2.49
CA ALA A 57 1.85 0.98 1.51
C ALA A 57 1.83 2.06 0.42
N GLU A 58 2.04 3.33 0.77
CA GLU A 58 2.16 4.43 -0.18
C GLU A 58 3.32 4.22 -1.16
N LEU A 59 4.49 3.77 -0.65
CA LEU A 59 5.66 3.47 -1.48
C LEU A 59 5.40 2.30 -2.43
N GLU A 60 4.79 1.22 -1.94
CA GLU A 60 4.42 0.06 -2.76
C GLU A 60 3.42 0.45 -3.86
N ALA A 61 2.43 1.30 -3.55
CA ALA A 61 1.48 1.82 -4.53
C ALA A 61 2.16 2.73 -5.59
N LYS A 62 3.09 3.61 -5.18
CA LYS A 62 3.87 4.44 -6.10
C LYS A 62 4.75 3.62 -7.03
N ILE A 63 5.39 2.57 -6.51
CA ILE A 63 6.18 1.64 -7.33
C ILE A 63 5.26 0.94 -8.33
N ALA A 64 4.10 0.44 -7.91
CA ALA A 64 3.14 -0.20 -8.79
C ALA A 64 2.64 0.75 -9.91
N ALA A 65 2.33 2.01 -9.58
CA ALA A 65 1.94 3.01 -10.56
C ALA A 65 3.05 3.27 -11.59
N LYS A 66 4.30 3.40 -11.13
CA LYS A 66 5.46 3.58 -12.02
C LYS A 66 5.70 2.37 -12.92
N MET A 67 5.48 1.15 -12.40
CA MET A 67 5.57 -0.08 -13.19
C MET A 67 4.52 -0.09 -14.30
N LEU A 68 3.27 0.30 -14.02
CA LEU A 68 2.21 0.40 -15.04
C LEU A 68 2.51 1.46 -16.10
N GLU A 69 3.05 2.61 -15.69
CA GLU A 69 3.46 3.67 -16.63
C GLU A 69 4.60 3.20 -17.55
N THR A 70 5.57 2.48 -16.98
CA THR A 70 6.67 1.89 -17.75
C THR A 70 6.17 0.83 -18.73
N ASP A 71 5.24 -0.03 -18.31
CA ASP A 71 4.62 -1.06 -19.16
C ASP A 71 3.85 -0.42 -20.33
N LYS A 72 3.11 0.66 -20.05
CA LYS A 72 2.41 1.46 -21.06
C LYS A 72 3.39 2.12 -22.04
N ALA A 73 4.46 2.73 -21.54
CA ALA A 73 5.48 3.38 -22.37
C ALA A 73 6.23 2.37 -23.26
N ALA A 74 6.59 1.21 -22.71
CA ALA A 74 7.23 0.14 -23.46
C ALA A 74 6.32 -0.41 -24.57
N THR A 75 5.03 -0.62 -24.27
CA THR A 75 4.05 -1.09 -25.26
C THR A 75 3.81 -0.05 -26.35
N GLY A 76 3.70 1.24 -25.99
CA GLY A 76 3.57 2.34 -26.96
C GLY A 76 4.80 2.47 -27.86
N SER A 77 6.00 2.39 -27.29
CA SER A 77 7.26 2.43 -28.05
C SER A 77 7.39 1.24 -29.01
N LEU A 78 7.00 0.04 -28.59
CA LEU A 78 6.97 -1.14 -29.46
C LEU A 78 5.95 -0.98 -30.60
N LEU A 79 4.82 -0.32 -30.36
CA LEU A 79 3.83 -0.01 -31.39
C LEU A 79 4.38 0.97 -32.42
N ASP A 80 5.03 2.05 -31.96
CA ASP A 80 5.66 3.07 -32.82
C ASP A 80 6.78 2.51 -33.69
N ILE A 81 7.58 1.55 -33.20
CA ILE A 81 8.62 0.89 -33.99
C ILE A 81 8.04 0.05 -35.14
N ARG A 82 6.78 -0.38 -35.04
CA ARG A 82 6.11 -1.21 -36.05
C ARG A 82 5.18 -0.42 -37.00
N ALA A 83 4.97 0.86 -36.76
CA ALA A 83 4.18 1.75 -37.62
C ALA A 83 5.06 2.41 -38.70
#